data_AF-A0A8K0IBH1-F1
#
_entry.id   AF-A0A8K0IBH1-F1
#
_cell.length_a   1.000
_cell.length_b   1.000
_cell.length_c   1.000
_cell.angle_alpha   90.00
_cell.angle_beta   90.00
_cell.angle_gamma   90.00
#
_symmetry.space_group_name_H-M   'P 1'
#
loop_
_entity.id
_entity.type
_entity.pdbx_description
1 polymer ?
#
loop_
_entity_poly.entity_id
_entity_poly.type
_entity_poly.pdbx_seq_one_letter_code
_entity_poly.pdbx_strand_id
1 'polypeptide(L)'
;MQGTSMEGPFPPELEKLEAITQLRVSDWKGGDGKFPPLQNMKSMKYLVLRNLSISGELPDFIEEMTALYVLDLSFNNLTGSIPKSFDGLQNSIGFMFLTNNMLSGTIPSWILSSSKSIDLSYNSFTGFPAPVGCQQGNVFLLVGIWFLVIRHQTIIHYYFFINCGGPKVIVDDNEYEDDTLQQGPSTYAVSVSQKWAYSSTGDFLDNDKAKYIARNVSELNMTKPELYMTARLNPLSLKYYGLCLQKGSYKVNLHFAEIMYTNDQTYFSVGERLFDASIQGKNVMQDFNIAKVANGTGKEIIRSFNATVDGTLEIHFQWAGKGTNAIPQRGVYGPLISAIAVTPNTGESNLPLGAILGIVAASCFVLVLTLILLLLFFRRKNAENNGPEEYRLKLDWRTGHKICLGVARGLTYLHEESRLKIVHRDIKATNILLDKDLNAKISDFGLARLDEEENTHISTRMVGTV
;
A
#
# COMPACT_ATOMS: atom_id res chain seq x y z
N MET A 1 -10.02 5.39 31.97
CA MET A 1 -9.79 6.83 31.80
C MET A 1 -9.39 7.09 30.36
N GLN A 2 -10.35 7.04 29.44
CA GLN A 2 -10.10 7.20 28.00
C GLN A 2 -11.00 8.32 27.50
N GLY A 3 -10.47 9.20 26.65
CA GLY A 3 -11.26 10.30 26.09
C GLY A 3 -11.73 11.34 27.12
N THR A 4 -11.00 11.50 28.22
CA THR A 4 -11.30 12.47 29.28
C THR A 4 -10.46 13.74 29.12
N SER A 5 -10.94 14.90 29.60
CA SER A 5 -10.15 16.14 29.70
C SER A 5 -9.23 16.19 30.93
N MET A 6 -8.84 15.03 31.47
CA MET A 6 -7.93 14.99 32.62
C MET A 6 -6.54 15.45 32.23
N GLU A 7 -5.87 16.11 33.17
CA GLU A 7 -4.53 16.68 33.01
C GLU A 7 -3.64 16.40 34.23
N GLY A 8 -2.32 16.47 34.06
CA GLY A 8 -1.33 16.26 35.14
C GLY A 8 -0.68 14.87 35.15
N PRO A 9 0.33 14.64 36.03
CA PRO A 9 1.06 13.39 36.11
C PRO A 9 0.23 12.27 36.75
N PHE A 10 0.67 11.02 36.57
CA PHE A 10 0.12 9.90 37.32
C PHE A 10 0.34 10.08 38.83
N PRO A 11 -0.67 9.85 39.67
CA PRO A 11 -0.52 9.99 41.11
C PRO A 11 0.43 8.92 41.67
N PRO A 12 1.36 9.26 42.57
CA PRO A 12 2.29 8.30 43.15
C PRO A 12 1.59 7.21 43.96
N GLU A 13 0.38 7.48 44.49
CA GLU A 13 -0.45 6.50 45.20
C GLU A 13 -0.84 5.30 44.35
N LEU A 14 -0.72 5.39 43.03
CA LEU A 14 -0.96 4.27 42.10
C LEU A 14 -0.10 3.05 42.46
N GLU A 15 1.11 3.27 42.99
CA GLU A 15 2.03 2.21 43.44
C GLU A 15 1.43 1.30 44.53
N LYS A 16 0.46 1.80 45.30
CA LYS A 16 -0.18 1.08 46.42
C LYS A 16 -1.28 0.12 45.96
N LEU A 17 -1.66 0.14 44.68
CA LEU A 17 -2.83 -0.57 44.18
C LEU A 17 -2.47 -1.96 43.61
N GLU A 18 -2.08 -2.88 44.48
CA GLU A 18 -1.57 -4.22 44.13
C GLU A 18 -2.59 -5.15 43.45
N ALA A 19 -3.88 -4.96 43.77
CA ALA A 19 -4.97 -5.81 43.28
C ALA A 19 -5.55 -5.36 41.92
N ILE A 20 -5.00 -4.32 41.30
CA ILE A 20 -5.48 -3.85 40.00
C ILE A 20 -5.22 -4.91 38.93
N THR A 21 -6.27 -5.20 38.16
CA THR A 21 -6.20 -6.11 37.01
C THR A 21 -6.35 -5.38 35.67
N GLN A 22 -6.84 -4.15 35.67
CA GLN A 22 -7.06 -3.36 34.47
C GLN A 22 -6.72 -1.89 34.71
N LEU A 23 -5.84 -1.34 33.89
CA LEU A 23 -5.55 0.09 33.82
C LEU A 23 -5.63 0.54 32.36
N ARG A 24 -6.59 1.41 32.05
CA ARG A 24 -6.82 1.92 30.69
C ARG A 24 -6.80 3.45 30.70
N VAL A 25 -5.80 4.00 30.03
CA VAL A 25 -5.49 5.43 30.02
C VAL A 25 -5.12 5.85 28.60
N SER A 26 -5.80 6.84 28.04
CA SER A 26 -5.41 7.41 26.75
C SER A 26 -5.71 8.89 26.64
N ASP A 27 -4.88 9.58 25.83
CA ASP A 27 -5.10 10.98 25.42
C ASP A 27 -5.11 11.97 26.59
N TRP A 28 -4.35 11.64 27.64
CA TRP A 28 -4.15 12.47 28.83
C TRP A 28 -3.11 13.55 28.53
N LYS A 29 -3.49 14.82 28.61
CA LYS A 29 -2.58 15.96 28.38
C LYS A 29 -1.85 16.37 29.65
N GLY A 30 -0.62 16.88 29.54
CA GLY A 30 0.10 17.46 30.67
C GLY A 30 0.64 16.46 31.71
N GLY A 31 0.76 15.17 31.34
CA GLY A 31 1.56 14.22 32.11
C GLY A 31 3.05 14.58 32.08
N ASP A 32 3.83 14.07 33.03
CA ASP A 32 5.28 14.30 33.09
C ASP A 32 6.08 13.44 32.10
N GLY A 33 5.39 12.74 31.19
CA GLY A 33 5.99 11.89 30.16
C GLY A 33 6.69 10.65 30.73
N LYS A 34 6.43 10.27 31.99
CA LYS A 34 7.02 9.10 32.62
C LYS A 34 6.07 7.91 32.63
N PHE A 35 6.66 6.72 32.64
CA PHE A 35 5.90 5.51 32.87
C PHE A 35 5.35 5.50 34.30
N PRO A 36 4.05 5.18 34.51
CA PRO A 36 3.46 5.15 35.85
C PRO A 36 4.13 4.12 36.79
N PRO A 37 4.13 4.34 38.12
CA PRO A 37 4.69 3.39 39.07
C PRO A 37 3.76 2.17 39.25
N LEU A 38 3.96 1.15 38.40
CA LEU A 38 3.11 -0.06 38.36
C LEU A 38 3.82 -1.33 38.87
N GLN A 39 4.98 -1.20 39.51
CA GLN A 39 5.87 -2.31 39.90
C GLN A 39 5.16 -3.37 40.74
N ASN A 40 4.22 -2.97 41.60
CA ASN A 40 3.52 -3.88 42.50
C ASN A 40 2.26 -4.53 41.89
N MET A 41 1.85 -4.16 40.67
CA MET A 41 0.60 -4.62 40.04
C MET A 41 0.75 -5.96 39.30
N LYS A 42 1.22 -6.99 40.01
CA LYS A 42 1.52 -8.31 39.39
C LYS A 42 0.28 -9.05 38.86
N SER A 43 -0.91 -8.64 39.30
CA SER A 43 -2.20 -9.19 38.84
C SER A 43 -2.76 -8.52 37.58
N MET A 44 -2.00 -7.61 36.96
CA MET A 44 -2.43 -6.88 35.77
C MET A 44 -2.74 -7.84 34.62
N LYS A 45 -3.92 -7.65 34.00
CA LYS A 45 -4.39 -8.37 32.82
C LYS A 45 -4.49 -7.46 31.59
N TYR A 46 -4.86 -6.19 31.79
CA TYR A 46 -5.05 -5.23 30.70
C TYR A 46 -4.36 -3.91 31.04
N LEU A 47 -3.22 -3.66 30.41
CA LEU A 47 -2.48 -2.41 30.53
C LEU A 47 -2.54 -1.66 29.20
N VAL A 48 -3.28 -0.55 29.19
CA VAL A 48 -3.45 0.32 28.02
C VAL A 48 -3.04 1.73 28.41
N LEU A 49 -1.92 2.22 27.88
CA LEU A 49 -1.34 3.53 28.12
C LEU A 49 -0.98 4.17 26.77
N ARG A 50 -1.94 4.83 26.12
CA ARG A 50 -1.81 5.29 24.72
C ARG A 50 -1.79 6.79 24.59
N ASN A 51 -0.95 7.32 23.71
CA ASN A 51 -0.92 8.76 23.43
C ASN A 51 -0.77 9.61 24.70
N LEU A 52 0.23 9.26 25.52
CA LEU A 52 0.52 9.90 26.81
C LEU A 52 1.87 10.60 26.82
N SER A 53 2.55 10.66 25.67
CA SER A 53 3.91 11.18 25.53
C SER A 53 4.92 10.50 26.48
N ILE A 54 4.67 9.24 26.87
CA ILE A 54 5.57 8.49 27.73
C ILE A 54 6.90 8.28 27.01
N SER A 55 8.00 8.59 27.67
CA SER A 55 9.36 8.51 27.12
C SER A 55 10.28 7.66 28.00
N GLY A 56 11.45 7.32 27.46
CA GLY A 56 12.39 6.39 28.09
C GLY A 56 12.19 4.95 27.61
N GLU A 57 12.87 4.01 28.27
CA GLU A 57 12.85 2.60 27.90
C GLU A 57 11.63 1.86 28.47
N LEU A 58 11.32 0.69 27.90
CA LEU A 58 10.32 -0.22 28.45
C LEU A 58 10.78 -0.73 29.83
N PRO A 59 9.98 -0.55 30.90
CA PRO A 59 10.40 -1.00 32.23
C PRO A 59 10.43 -2.53 32.36
N ASP A 60 11.49 -3.05 32.96
CA ASP A 60 11.69 -4.50 33.13
C ASP A 60 10.62 -5.15 34.03
N PHE A 61 10.08 -4.42 35.01
CA PHE A 61 9.05 -4.95 35.94
C PHE A 61 7.79 -5.48 35.24
N ILE A 62 7.55 -5.11 33.97
CA ILE A 62 6.44 -5.64 33.17
C ILE A 62 6.60 -7.17 33.01
N GLU A 63 7.81 -7.71 33.06
CA GLU A 63 8.08 -9.16 33.03
C GLU A 63 7.35 -9.92 34.16
N GLU A 64 7.15 -9.27 35.30
CA GLU A 64 6.51 -9.88 36.47
C GLU A 64 4.98 -9.95 36.36
N MET A 65 4.39 -9.24 35.38
CA MET A 65 2.95 -9.23 35.12
C MET A 65 2.54 -10.48 34.33
N THR A 66 2.78 -11.67 34.88
CA THR A 66 2.56 -12.96 34.20
C THR A 66 1.10 -13.22 33.81
N ALA A 67 0.14 -12.47 34.33
CA ALA A 67 -1.27 -12.52 33.94
C ALA A 67 -1.64 -11.55 32.78
N LEU A 68 -0.67 -10.79 32.26
CA LEU A 68 -0.91 -9.72 31.29
C LEU A 68 -1.35 -10.29 29.94
N TYR A 69 -2.59 -9.99 29.56
CA TYR A 69 -3.21 -10.43 28.32
C TYR A 69 -3.15 -9.35 27.23
N VAL A 70 -3.33 -8.08 27.60
CA VAL A 70 -3.22 -6.92 26.71
C VAL A 70 -2.16 -5.97 27.23
N LEU A 71 -1.16 -5.69 26.39
CA LEU A 71 -0.21 -4.59 26.57
C LEU A 71 -0.34 -3.64 25.37
N ASP A 72 -0.82 -2.43 25.60
CA ASP A 72 -0.92 -1.39 24.57
C ASP A 72 -0.23 -0.11 25.05
N LEU A 73 0.94 0.15 24.48
CA LEU A 73 1.76 1.34 24.73
C LEU A 73 1.90 2.19 23.46
N SER A 74 0.93 2.07 22.55
CA SER A 74 0.98 2.70 21.24
C SER A 74 0.97 4.23 21.32
N PHE A 75 1.59 4.89 20.33
CA PHE A 75 1.62 6.34 20.19
C PHE A 75 2.29 7.06 21.37
N ASN A 76 3.43 6.56 21.84
CA ASN A 76 4.24 7.22 22.85
C ASN A 76 5.63 7.56 22.27
N ASN A 77 6.53 7.99 23.14
CA ASN A 77 7.91 8.38 22.82
C ASN A 77 8.91 7.37 23.39
N LEU A 78 8.53 6.09 23.50
CA LEU A 78 9.38 5.05 24.09
C LEU A 78 10.60 4.76 23.20
N THR A 79 11.75 4.54 23.82
CA THR A 79 13.05 4.29 23.18
C THR A 79 13.65 2.96 23.65
N GLY A 80 14.85 2.61 23.16
CA GLY A 80 15.55 1.38 23.57
C GLY A 80 15.00 0.13 22.89
N SER A 81 15.45 -1.05 23.31
CA SER A 81 14.96 -2.33 22.75
C SER A 81 13.82 -2.93 23.55
N ILE A 82 13.10 -3.88 22.96
CA ILE A 82 12.19 -4.74 23.73
C ILE A 82 13.05 -5.63 24.64
N PRO A 83 12.88 -5.58 25.98
CA PRO A 83 13.68 -6.38 26.89
C PRO A 83 13.54 -7.88 26.61
N LYS A 84 14.65 -8.63 26.70
CA LYS A 84 14.63 -10.08 26.49
C LYS A 84 13.81 -10.81 27.56
N SER A 85 13.79 -10.26 28.77
CA SER A 85 12.98 -10.66 29.93
C SER A 85 11.49 -10.76 29.65
N PHE A 86 10.98 -10.09 28.62
CA PHE A 86 9.56 -10.19 28.26
C PHE A 86 9.18 -11.57 27.69
N ASP A 87 10.14 -12.49 27.50
CA ASP A 87 9.85 -13.89 27.17
C ASP A 87 8.97 -14.58 28.23
N GLY A 88 9.04 -14.16 29.50
CA GLY A 88 8.13 -14.58 30.56
C GLY A 88 6.65 -14.32 30.29
N LEU A 89 6.34 -13.37 29.39
CA LEU A 89 4.97 -13.00 29.00
C LEU A 89 4.42 -13.82 27.83
N GLN A 90 5.25 -14.62 27.16
CA GLN A 90 4.91 -15.32 25.92
C GLN A 90 3.63 -16.16 26.04
N ASN A 91 3.39 -16.76 27.20
CA ASN A 91 2.24 -17.65 27.43
C ASN A 91 0.94 -16.90 27.73
N SER A 92 1.02 -15.71 28.33
CA SER A 92 -0.15 -14.93 28.77
C SER A 92 -0.57 -13.88 27.76
N ILE A 93 0.38 -13.26 27.06
CA ILE A 93 0.08 -12.16 26.15
C ILE A 93 -0.78 -12.64 24.97
N GLY A 94 -1.94 -12.01 24.80
CA GLY A 94 -2.80 -12.17 23.63
C GLY A 94 -2.55 -11.07 22.60
N PHE A 95 -2.39 -9.85 23.09
CA PHE A 95 -2.28 -8.63 22.31
C PHE A 95 -1.14 -7.75 22.81
N MET A 96 -0.21 -7.41 21.93
CA MET A 96 0.87 -6.47 22.23
C MET A 96 0.95 -5.40 21.14
N PHE A 97 0.62 -4.16 21.48
CA PHE A 97 0.67 -3.03 20.55
C PHE A 97 1.70 -2.01 21.05
N LEU A 98 2.79 -1.88 20.31
CA LEU A 98 3.88 -0.92 20.56
C LEU A 98 4.06 0.04 19.37
N THR A 99 3.05 0.15 18.50
CA THR A 99 3.12 0.94 17.27
C THR A 99 3.33 2.44 17.55
N ASN A 100 4.02 3.12 16.63
CA ASN A 100 4.32 4.56 16.72
C ASN A 100 5.05 4.91 18.02
N ASN A 101 6.25 4.37 18.16
CA ASN A 101 7.21 4.71 19.20
C ASN A 101 8.59 4.91 18.54
N MET A 102 9.65 5.04 19.33
CA MET A 102 11.04 5.14 18.88
C MET A 102 11.85 3.91 19.33
N LEU A 103 11.20 2.75 19.52
CA LEU A 103 11.87 1.51 19.92
C LEU A 103 12.85 1.07 18.83
N SER A 104 13.94 0.41 19.21
CA SER A 104 15.06 0.09 18.34
C SER A 104 15.73 -1.24 18.72
N GLY A 105 16.82 -1.61 18.05
CA GLY A 105 17.52 -2.87 18.30
C GLY A 105 16.83 -4.06 17.64
N THR A 106 17.19 -5.28 18.04
CA THR A 106 16.65 -6.51 17.45
C THR A 106 15.33 -6.91 18.11
N ILE A 107 14.42 -7.50 17.32
CA ILE A 107 13.16 -8.03 17.85
C ILE A 107 13.43 -9.40 18.48
N PRO A 108 13.05 -9.63 19.75
CA PRO A 108 13.21 -10.93 20.41
C PRO A 108 12.56 -12.09 19.65
N SER A 109 13.19 -13.26 19.66
CA SER A 109 12.72 -14.44 18.93
C SER A 109 11.34 -14.94 19.37
N TRP A 110 10.97 -14.76 20.64
CA TRP A 110 9.66 -15.15 21.16
C TRP A 110 8.51 -14.35 20.52
N ILE A 111 8.77 -13.12 20.06
CA ILE A 111 7.80 -12.33 19.29
C ILE A 111 7.68 -12.89 17.87
N LEU A 112 8.81 -13.21 17.24
CA LEU A 112 8.85 -13.70 15.86
C LEU A 112 8.24 -15.09 15.70
N SER A 113 8.34 -15.93 16.72
CA SER A 113 7.70 -17.25 16.77
C SER A 113 6.27 -17.20 17.35
N SER A 114 5.79 -16.01 17.74
CA SER A 114 4.49 -15.85 18.35
C SER A 114 3.36 -16.01 17.32
N SER A 115 2.31 -16.74 17.70
CA SER A 115 1.03 -16.75 16.97
C SER A 115 0.07 -15.65 17.44
N LYS A 116 0.49 -14.83 18.42
CA LYS A 116 -0.31 -13.76 19.03
C LYS A 116 -0.35 -12.53 18.14
N SER A 117 -1.30 -11.63 18.41
CA SER A 117 -1.45 -10.39 17.67
C SER A 117 -0.50 -9.33 18.23
N ILE A 118 0.61 -9.13 17.53
CA ILE A 118 1.66 -8.19 17.93
C ILE A 118 1.83 -7.14 16.84
N ASP A 119 1.86 -5.87 17.22
CA ASP A 119 2.16 -4.74 16.34
C ASP A 119 3.35 -3.95 16.84
N LEU A 120 4.43 -3.97 16.06
CA LEU A 120 5.67 -3.23 16.31
C LEU A 120 5.95 -2.19 15.21
N SER A 121 4.98 -1.94 14.32
CA SER A 121 5.09 -0.99 13.21
C SER A 121 5.48 0.42 13.69
N TYR A 122 6.09 1.21 12.80
CA TYR A 122 6.46 2.59 13.11
C TYR A 122 7.39 2.70 14.32
N ASN A 123 8.46 1.91 14.28
CA ASN A 123 9.59 1.91 15.20
C ASN A 123 10.90 1.79 14.39
N SER A 124 12.04 1.82 15.07
CA SER A 124 13.41 1.80 14.52
C SER A 124 14.13 0.44 14.72
N PHE A 125 13.41 -0.68 14.69
CA PHE A 125 13.99 -2.01 14.85
C PHE A 125 14.94 -2.42 13.70
N THR A 126 15.96 -3.22 14.00
CA THR A 126 17.00 -3.68 13.08
C THR A 126 17.11 -5.22 13.09
N GLY A 127 17.80 -5.80 12.09
CA GLY A 127 18.19 -7.23 12.12
C GLY A 127 17.31 -8.20 11.34
N PHE A 128 16.60 -7.76 10.29
CA PHE A 128 15.86 -8.65 9.38
C PHE A 128 16.49 -8.71 8.00
N PRO A 129 16.59 -9.91 7.38
CA PRO A 129 16.58 -9.96 5.93
C PRO A 129 15.24 -9.36 5.48
N ALA A 130 15.27 -8.40 4.57
CA ALA A 130 14.06 -7.97 3.88
C ALA A 130 13.34 -9.23 3.41
N PRO A 131 12.08 -9.49 3.80
CA PRO A 131 11.34 -10.57 3.17
C PRO A 131 11.36 -10.29 1.67
N VAL A 132 11.86 -11.26 0.91
CA VAL A 132 12.07 -11.19 -0.55
C VAL A 132 10.70 -11.20 -1.30
N GLY A 133 9.61 -10.85 -0.61
CA GLY A 133 8.25 -10.82 -1.11
C GLY A 133 7.25 -10.40 -0.03
N CYS A 134 6.07 -9.96 -0.46
CA CYS A 134 4.96 -9.60 0.42
C CYS A 134 4.39 -10.87 1.10
N GLN A 135 4.92 -11.26 2.26
CA GLN A 135 4.34 -12.34 3.05
C GLN A 135 3.45 -11.79 4.17
N GLN A 136 2.23 -12.34 4.25
CA GLN A 136 1.26 -12.13 5.32
C GLN A 136 1.65 -12.91 6.58
N GLY A 137 1.53 -12.26 7.75
CA GLY A 137 1.76 -12.86 9.07
C GLY A 137 1.04 -12.08 10.19
N ASN A 138 0.89 -12.68 11.37
CA ASN A 138 0.18 -12.12 12.53
C ASN A 138 1.02 -11.09 13.34
N VAL A 139 2.31 -10.98 13.04
CA VAL A 139 3.23 -10.01 13.63
C VAL A 139 3.42 -8.89 12.61
N PHE A 140 2.92 -7.70 12.93
CA PHE A 140 3.01 -6.56 12.03
C PHE A 140 4.31 -5.78 12.27
N LEU A 141 5.21 -5.86 11.29
CA LEU A 141 6.52 -5.22 11.30
C LEU A 141 6.64 -4.27 10.09
N LEU A 142 6.00 -3.09 10.12
CA LEU A 142 6.49 -2.00 9.27
C LEU A 142 7.73 -1.40 9.91
N VAL A 143 8.85 -2.07 9.71
CA VAL A 143 10.15 -1.40 9.70
C VAL A 143 10.15 -0.54 8.45
N GLY A 144 10.60 0.73 8.54
CA GLY A 144 10.63 1.71 7.43
C GLY A 144 11.42 1.31 6.17
N ILE A 145 11.79 0.02 6.04
CA ILE A 145 12.54 -0.60 4.96
C ILE A 145 11.62 -1.35 3.96
N TRP A 146 10.35 -1.63 4.29
CA TRP A 146 9.40 -2.24 3.33
C TRP A 146 9.18 -1.38 2.07
N PHE A 147 9.48 -0.08 2.13
CA PHE A 147 9.39 0.84 1.00
C PHE A 147 10.57 0.74 0.01
N LEU A 148 11.69 0.10 0.36
CA LEU A 148 12.88 0.05 -0.48
C LEU A 148 12.91 -1.13 -1.47
N VAL A 149 12.04 -2.13 -1.33
CA VAL A 149 12.08 -3.36 -2.15
C VAL A 149 11.26 -3.27 -3.45
N ILE A 150 10.46 -2.21 -3.65
CA ILE A 150 9.73 -2.00 -4.92
C ILE A 150 10.51 -1.08 -5.87
N ARG A 151 11.85 -1.23 -5.96
CA ARG A 151 12.67 -0.48 -6.94
C ARG A 151 12.78 -1.14 -8.31
N HIS A 152 12.08 -2.25 -8.54
CA HIS A 152 11.98 -2.93 -9.84
C HIS A 152 10.52 -3.26 -10.19
N GLN A 153 9.59 -2.30 -10.09
CA GLN A 153 8.30 -2.40 -10.78
C GLN A 153 8.21 -1.36 -11.89
N THR A 154 7.90 -1.84 -13.09
CA THR A 154 7.58 -1.04 -14.29
C THR A 154 6.13 -0.52 -14.29
N ILE A 155 5.36 -0.80 -13.24
CA ILE A 155 3.93 -0.49 -13.14
C ILE A 155 3.75 0.73 -12.23
N ILE A 156 3.28 1.83 -12.82
CA ILE A 156 2.94 3.07 -12.12
C ILE A 156 1.41 3.18 -12.12
N HIS A 157 0.83 3.37 -10.94
CA HIS A 157 -0.60 3.58 -10.75
C HIS A 157 -0.95 5.07 -10.76
N TYR A 158 -2.14 5.40 -11.26
CA TYR A 158 -2.62 6.78 -11.38
C TYR A 158 -3.88 7.05 -10.56
N TYR A 159 -4.60 6.01 -10.19
CA TYR A 159 -5.83 6.09 -9.39
C TYR A 159 -6.11 4.73 -8.78
N PHE A 160 -6.93 4.71 -7.73
CA PHE A 160 -7.49 3.49 -7.17
C PHE A 160 -8.79 3.79 -6.42
N PHE A 161 -9.64 2.78 -6.33
CA PHE A 161 -10.93 2.84 -5.67
C PHE A 161 -11.08 1.59 -4.79
N ILE A 162 -11.50 1.76 -3.54
CA ILE A 162 -11.59 0.69 -2.53
C ILE A 162 -12.99 0.69 -1.94
N ASN A 163 -13.68 -0.46 -1.97
CA ASN A 163 -14.89 -0.68 -1.20
C ASN A 163 -14.53 -1.26 0.19
N CYS A 164 -14.32 -0.40 1.16
CA CYS A 164 -13.74 -0.75 2.47
C CYS A 164 -14.64 -1.71 3.25
N GLY A 165 -14.13 -2.90 3.58
CA GLY A 165 -14.90 -3.96 4.25
C GLY A 165 -15.91 -4.67 3.34
N GLY A 166 -15.96 -4.34 2.05
CA GLY A 166 -16.97 -4.79 1.10
C GLY A 166 -16.42 -5.59 -0.08
N PRO A 167 -17.29 -6.28 -0.82
CA PRO A 167 -16.92 -6.93 -2.09
C PRO A 167 -16.70 -5.90 -3.20
N LYS A 168 -16.13 -6.35 -4.32
CA LYS A 168 -15.95 -5.52 -5.51
C LYS A 168 -17.30 -4.98 -5.99
N VAL A 169 -17.35 -3.70 -6.35
CA VAL A 169 -18.56 -3.03 -6.85
C VAL A 169 -18.22 -2.02 -7.93
N ILE A 170 -19.14 -1.80 -8.89
CA ILE A 170 -18.99 -0.80 -9.94
C ILE A 170 -19.96 0.35 -9.64
N VAL A 171 -19.43 1.56 -9.49
CA VAL A 171 -20.22 2.78 -9.24
C VAL A 171 -19.70 3.91 -10.13
N ASP A 172 -20.60 4.53 -10.89
CA ASP A 172 -20.27 5.58 -11.86
C ASP A 172 -19.14 5.20 -12.83
N ASP A 173 -19.23 4.01 -13.43
CA ASP A 173 -18.19 3.44 -14.32
C ASP A 173 -16.81 3.22 -13.67
N ASN A 174 -16.69 3.43 -12.36
CA ASN A 174 -15.48 3.13 -11.59
C ASN A 174 -15.61 1.80 -10.87
N GLU A 175 -14.63 0.91 -11.05
CA GLU A 175 -14.54 -0.34 -10.31
C GLU A 175 -13.84 -0.11 -8.96
N TYR A 176 -14.59 -0.27 -7.87
CA TYR A 176 -14.07 -0.29 -6.50
C TYR A 176 -13.62 -1.71 -6.17
N GLU A 177 -12.32 -1.86 -5.90
CA GLU A 177 -11.71 -3.14 -5.53
C GLU A 177 -12.22 -3.62 -4.17
N ASP A 178 -12.24 -4.94 -3.99
CA ASP A 178 -12.77 -5.56 -2.79
C ASP A 178 -11.79 -5.46 -1.61
N ASP A 179 -12.34 -5.22 -0.43
CA ASP A 179 -11.60 -5.18 0.83
C ASP A 179 -12.27 -6.14 1.84
N THR A 180 -12.34 -7.41 1.47
CA THR A 180 -13.14 -8.42 2.18
C THR A 180 -12.38 -9.17 3.28
N LEU A 181 -11.06 -8.98 3.36
CA LEU A 181 -10.20 -9.71 4.30
C LEU A 181 -10.63 -9.43 5.75
N GLN A 182 -11.14 -10.46 6.42
CA GLN A 182 -11.57 -10.43 7.82
C GLN A 182 -10.41 -10.62 8.79
N GLN A 183 -9.29 -9.93 8.56
CA GLN A 183 -8.15 -10.04 9.46
C GLN A 183 -8.28 -9.04 10.61
N GLY A 184 -7.81 -9.50 11.78
CA GLY A 184 -8.25 -9.03 13.09
C GLY A 184 -7.42 -7.90 13.70
N PRO A 185 -7.05 -7.99 14.98
CA PRO A 185 -6.56 -6.86 15.77
C PRO A 185 -5.16 -6.35 15.40
N SER A 186 -4.35 -7.11 14.67
CA SER A 186 -3.07 -6.65 14.11
C SER A 186 -2.92 -7.27 12.72
N THR A 187 -2.88 -6.45 11.67
CA THR A 187 -2.96 -6.95 10.30
C THR A 187 -2.28 -6.00 9.32
N TYR A 188 -1.64 -6.59 8.31
CA TYR A 188 -1.27 -5.93 7.07
C TYR A 188 -1.70 -6.77 5.89
N ALA A 189 -2.38 -6.14 4.95
CA ALA A 189 -2.80 -6.80 3.73
C ALA A 189 -2.53 -5.91 2.52
N VAL A 190 -1.94 -6.51 1.50
CA VAL A 190 -1.73 -5.90 0.20
C VAL A 190 -2.82 -6.41 -0.73
N SER A 191 -3.43 -5.50 -1.50
CA SER A 191 -4.40 -5.85 -2.53
C SER A 191 -3.80 -6.76 -3.59
N VAL A 192 -4.64 -7.59 -4.22
CA VAL A 192 -4.21 -8.47 -5.34
C VAL A 192 -3.67 -7.64 -6.51
N SER A 193 -4.25 -6.47 -6.75
CA SER A 193 -3.80 -5.52 -7.78
C SER A 193 -2.47 -4.86 -7.45
N GLN A 194 -2.00 -4.96 -6.19
CA GLN A 194 -0.85 -4.25 -5.64
C GLN A 194 -0.95 -2.72 -5.78
N LYS A 195 -2.15 -2.17 -6.03
CA LYS A 195 -2.40 -0.71 -6.08
C LYS A 195 -2.48 -0.08 -4.72
N TRP A 196 -2.91 -0.86 -3.73
CA TRP A 196 -3.11 -0.39 -2.37
C TRP A 196 -2.86 -1.48 -1.34
N ALA A 197 -2.70 -1.07 -0.10
CA ALA A 197 -2.63 -1.94 1.06
C ALA A 197 -3.39 -1.30 2.23
N TYR A 198 -3.69 -2.08 3.26
CA TYR A 198 -4.14 -1.54 4.54
C TYR A 198 -3.39 -2.18 5.69
N SER A 199 -3.29 -1.43 6.79
CA SER A 199 -2.89 -1.96 8.09
C SER A 199 -3.91 -1.61 9.15
N SER A 200 -4.13 -2.50 10.10
CA SER A 200 -5.04 -2.27 11.22
C SER A 200 -4.44 -2.75 12.53
N THR A 201 -4.67 -1.98 13.59
CA THR A 201 -4.09 -2.21 14.92
C THR A 201 -5.10 -1.88 15.99
N GLY A 202 -5.38 -2.83 16.88
CA GLY A 202 -6.21 -2.66 18.06
C GLY A 202 -7.21 -3.80 18.22
N ASP A 203 -7.50 -4.12 19.49
CA ASP A 203 -8.53 -5.07 19.89
C ASP A 203 -9.75 -4.38 20.53
N PHE A 204 -10.94 -4.92 20.27
CA PHE A 204 -12.18 -4.44 20.87
C PHE A 204 -12.30 -5.04 22.26
N LEU A 205 -11.80 -4.29 23.24
CA LEU A 205 -11.73 -4.75 24.62
C LEU A 205 -13.10 -5.25 25.12
N ASP A 206 -13.07 -6.38 25.83
CA ASP A 206 -14.23 -7.07 26.38
C ASP A 206 -15.21 -7.62 25.30
N ASN A 207 -14.76 -7.78 24.05
CA ASN A 207 -15.52 -8.43 22.98
C ASN A 207 -14.64 -9.26 22.02
N ASP A 208 -14.32 -10.50 22.43
CA ASP A 208 -13.52 -11.45 21.64
C ASP A 208 -14.16 -11.86 20.31
N LYS A 209 -15.44 -11.54 20.09
CA LYS A 209 -16.19 -11.84 18.85
C LYS A 209 -16.41 -10.60 17.99
N ALA A 210 -15.79 -9.48 18.33
CA ALA A 210 -15.96 -8.23 17.61
C ALA A 210 -15.53 -8.39 16.15
N LYS A 211 -16.29 -7.73 15.26
CA LYS A 211 -16.03 -7.74 13.83
C LYS A 211 -15.35 -6.43 13.44
N TYR A 212 -14.35 -6.54 12.56
CA TYR A 212 -13.64 -5.41 11.96
C TYR A 212 -14.29 -4.93 10.65
N ILE A 213 -15.43 -5.52 10.30
CA ILE A 213 -16.28 -5.13 9.17
C ILE A 213 -17.70 -4.95 9.68
N ALA A 214 -18.21 -3.73 9.53
CA ALA A 214 -19.61 -3.43 9.72
C ALA A 214 -20.38 -3.81 8.45
N ARG A 215 -21.55 -4.44 8.63
CA ARG A 215 -22.47 -4.77 7.55
C ARG A 215 -23.82 -4.18 7.91
N ASN A 216 -24.33 -3.34 7.02
CA ASN A 216 -25.69 -2.88 7.09
C ASN A 216 -26.64 -3.98 6.58
N VAL A 217 -27.80 -4.09 7.21
CA VAL A 217 -28.85 -5.05 6.85
C VAL A 217 -30.14 -4.38 6.39
N SER A 218 -30.25 -3.06 6.55
CA SER A 218 -31.44 -2.28 6.16
C SER A 218 -31.23 -1.61 4.81
N GLU A 219 -32.31 -1.26 4.11
CA GLU A 219 -32.20 -0.43 2.91
C GLU A 219 -31.72 0.97 3.26
N LEU A 220 -30.72 1.47 2.52
CA LEU A 220 -30.24 2.84 2.64
C LEU A 220 -30.94 3.71 1.59
N ASN A 221 -31.67 4.72 2.05
CA ASN A 221 -32.34 5.67 1.18
C ASN A 221 -31.35 6.77 0.73
N MET A 222 -30.46 6.42 -0.20
CA MET A 222 -29.39 7.30 -0.67
C MET A 222 -28.96 6.97 -2.11
N THR A 223 -28.10 7.80 -2.70
CA THR A 223 -27.63 7.62 -4.08
C THR A 223 -26.44 6.67 -4.09
N LYS A 224 -26.57 5.52 -4.75
CA LYS A 224 -25.53 4.46 -4.82
C LYS A 224 -25.28 3.79 -3.45
N PRO A 225 -26.31 3.17 -2.86
CA PRO A 225 -26.21 2.55 -1.54
C PRO A 225 -25.16 1.42 -1.49
N GLU A 226 -24.75 0.87 -2.64
CA GLU A 226 -23.85 -0.28 -2.73
C GLU A 226 -22.48 -0.03 -2.08
N LEU A 227 -21.98 1.22 -2.09
CA LEU A 227 -20.72 1.60 -1.43
C LEU A 227 -20.83 1.74 0.10
N TYR A 228 -22.05 1.81 0.63
CA TYR A 228 -22.32 2.13 2.02
C TYR A 228 -22.97 0.97 2.78
N MET A 229 -23.18 -0.19 2.12
CA MET A 229 -23.67 -1.41 2.77
C MET A 229 -22.63 -2.06 3.69
N THR A 230 -21.35 -1.73 3.51
CA THR A 230 -20.24 -2.23 4.31
C THR A 230 -19.31 -1.09 4.71
N ALA A 231 -18.61 -1.28 5.81
CA ALA A 231 -17.51 -0.39 6.20
C ALA A 231 -16.44 -1.16 6.98
N ARG A 232 -15.18 -0.79 6.79
CA ARG A 232 -14.09 -1.27 7.65
C ARG A 232 -14.01 -0.41 8.89
N LEU A 233 -13.76 -1.05 10.03
CA LEU A 233 -13.55 -0.39 11.31
C LEU A 233 -12.44 -1.06 12.12
N ASN A 234 -11.81 -0.27 13.00
CA ASN A 234 -10.82 -0.78 13.93
C ASN A 234 -10.84 0.06 15.23
N PRO A 235 -10.64 -0.55 16.41
CA PRO A 235 -10.74 0.15 17.70
C PRO A 235 -9.59 1.12 18.01
N LEU A 236 -8.48 1.10 17.28
CA LEU A 236 -7.36 2.00 17.58
C LEU A 236 -6.79 2.67 16.33
N SER A 237 -6.36 1.91 15.33
CA SER A 237 -5.68 2.46 14.15
C SER A 237 -6.07 1.70 12.89
N LEU A 238 -6.40 2.44 11.83
CA LEU A 238 -6.66 1.91 10.51
C LEU A 238 -5.94 2.79 9.48
N LYS A 239 -4.99 2.23 8.75
CA LYS A 239 -4.27 2.93 7.68
C LYS A 239 -4.51 2.28 6.34
N TYR A 240 -4.63 3.10 5.31
CA TYR A 240 -4.62 2.70 3.92
C TYR A 240 -3.44 3.33 3.22
N TYR A 241 -2.83 2.57 2.32
CA TYR A 241 -1.71 2.98 1.50
C TYR A 241 -2.08 2.88 0.03
N GLY A 242 -1.86 3.95 -0.73
CA GLY A 242 -1.76 3.86 -2.19
C GLY A 242 -0.31 3.54 -2.56
N LEU A 243 -0.10 2.47 -3.31
CA LEU A 243 1.21 1.92 -3.66
C LEU A 243 1.58 2.22 -5.12
N CYS A 244 2.86 2.51 -5.35
CA CYS A 244 3.42 2.76 -6.69
C CYS A 244 2.68 3.86 -7.47
N LEU A 245 2.22 4.90 -6.78
CA LEU A 245 1.52 6.03 -7.40
C LEU A 245 2.50 6.95 -8.13
N GLN A 246 2.10 7.48 -9.29
CA GLN A 246 2.89 8.51 -9.97
C GLN A 246 3.09 9.70 -9.05
N LYS A 247 4.31 10.26 -9.01
CA LYS A 247 4.56 11.51 -8.29
C LYS A 247 3.62 12.61 -8.80
N GLY A 248 2.86 13.24 -7.91
CA GLY A 248 1.87 14.23 -8.32
C GLY A 248 0.91 14.65 -7.21
N SER A 249 -0.05 15.50 -7.57
CA SER A 249 -1.15 15.88 -6.68
C SER A 249 -2.37 15.01 -6.95
N TYR A 250 -3.03 14.55 -5.90
CA TYR A 250 -4.18 13.65 -5.95
C TYR A 250 -5.33 14.23 -5.15
N LYS A 251 -6.55 14.01 -5.64
CA LYS A 251 -7.79 14.15 -4.89
C LYS A 251 -8.09 12.85 -4.19
N VAL A 252 -8.20 12.91 -2.86
CA VAL A 252 -8.55 11.80 -1.99
C VAL A 252 -9.97 12.04 -1.48
N ASN A 253 -10.92 11.22 -1.93
CA ASN A 253 -12.30 11.24 -1.47
C ASN A 253 -12.50 10.09 -0.46
N LEU A 254 -12.89 10.45 0.75
CA LEU A 254 -13.19 9.52 1.83
C LEU A 254 -14.70 9.43 2.00
N HIS A 255 -15.27 8.25 1.82
CA HIS A 255 -16.70 7.99 1.86
C HIS A 255 -17.10 7.38 3.20
N PHE A 256 -18.11 7.97 3.84
CA PHE A 256 -18.60 7.57 5.15
C PHE A 256 -20.12 7.41 5.14
N ALA A 257 -20.60 6.40 5.85
CA ALA A 257 -21.96 6.35 6.38
C ALA A 257 -21.93 5.69 7.77
N GLU A 258 -22.60 6.27 8.75
CA GLU A 258 -22.73 5.61 10.05
C GLU A 258 -23.81 4.54 9.96
N ILE A 259 -23.39 3.27 9.97
CA ILE A 259 -24.24 2.09 9.74
C ILE A 259 -24.29 1.14 10.93
N MET A 260 -23.65 1.49 12.05
CA MET A 260 -23.69 0.69 13.28
C MET A 260 -24.61 1.31 14.33
N TYR A 261 -24.71 2.64 14.37
CA TYR A 261 -25.67 3.33 15.23
C TYR A 261 -27.03 3.51 14.52
N THR A 262 -28.10 3.50 15.31
CA THR A 262 -29.46 3.77 14.83
C THR A 262 -29.88 5.21 15.18
N ASN A 263 -30.82 5.77 14.42
CA ASN A 263 -31.46 7.07 14.72
C ASN A 263 -32.81 6.89 15.44
N ASP A 264 -33.07 5.70 15.98
CA ASP A 264 -34.34 5.44 16.66
C ASP A 264 -34.39 6.14 18.03
N GLN A 265 -35.53 6.06 18.73
CA GLN A 265 -35.64 6.60 20.09
C GLN A 265 -35.15 5.60 21.16
N THR A 266 -34.31 4.63 20.79
CA THR A 266 -33.80 3.62 21.74
C THR A 266 -32.49 4.09 22.39
N TYR A 267 -32.05 3.36 23.42
CA TYR A 267 -30.74 3.58 24.03
C TYR A 267 -29.57 3.45 23.04
N PHE A 268 -29.75 2.81 21.89
CA PHE A 268 -28.68 2.66 20.90
C PHE A 268 -28.38 3.93 20.11
N SER A 269 -29.32 4.89 20.06
CA SER A 269 -29.14 6.14 19.31
C SER A 269 -28.38 7.23 20.06
N VAL A 270 -28.14 7.05 21.37
CA VAL A 270 -27.30 7.99 22.15
C VAL A 270 -25.80 7.74 21.98
N GLY A 271 -25.43 6.72 21.20
CA GLY A 271 -24.03 6.40 20.93
C GLY A 271 -23.35 7.45 20.05
N GLU A 272 -22.08 7.74 20.37
CA GLU A 272 -21.27 8.68 19.60
C GLU A 272 -19.97 8.02 19.16
N ARG A 273 -19.71 8.05 17.85
CA ARG A 273 -18.42 7.71 17.25
C ARG A 273 -17.62 8.99 17.01
N LEU A 274 -16.40 9.02 17.52
CA LEU A 274 -15.42 10.06 17.20
C LEU A 274 -14.10 9.41 16.84
N PHE A 275 -13.44 9.92 15.80
CA PHE A 275 -12.11 9.51 15.41
C PHE A 275 -11.41 10.63 14.63
N ASP A 276 -10.10 10.52 14.53
CA ASP A 276 -9.26 11.45 13.79
C ASP A 276 -8.85 10.83 12.46
N ALA A 277 -8.51 11.67 11.49
CA ALA A 277 -7.90 11.24 10.24
C ALA A 277 -6.76 12.17 9.83
N SER A 278 -5.69 11.58 9.32
CA SER A 278 -4.58 12.28 8.71
C SER A 278 -4.28 11.72 7.31
N ILE A 279 -3.76 12.57 6.43
CA ILE A 279 -3.32 12.19 5.09
C ILE A 279 -1.90 12.72 4.92
N GLN A 280 -0.96 11.87 4.51
CA GLN A 280 0.47 12.19 4.49
C GLN A 280 0.98 12.75 5.82
N GLY A 281 0.49 12.21 6.95
CA GLY A 281 0.82 12.67 8.30
C GLY A 281 0.21 14.01 8.72
N LYS A 282 -0.48 14.73 7.82
CA LYS A 282 -1.20 15.95 8.15
C LYS A 282 -2.60 15.62 8.64
N ASN A 283 -2.95 16.02 9.87
CA ASN A 283 -4.31 15.90 10.39
C ASN A 283 -5.28 16.71 9.50
N VAL A 284 -6.31 16.04 8.98
CA VAL A 284 -7.35 16.61 8.11
C VAL A 284 -8.74 16.55 8.75
N MET A 285 -8.93 15.71 9.76
CA MET A 285 -10.18 15.58 10.51
C MET A 285 -9.86 15.27 11.97
N GLN A 286 -10.35 16.12 12.87
CA GLN A 286 -10.24 15.95 14.32
C GLN A 286 -11.62 15.73 14.92
N ASP A 287 -11.74 14.77 15.84
CA ASP A 287 -12.96 14.44 16.57
C ASP A 287 -14.16 14.26 15.61
N PHE A 288 -13.93 13.61 14.48
CA PHE A 288 -14.91 13.49 13.41
C PHE A 288 -16.03 12.52 13.79
N ASN A 289 -17.26 13.03 13.78
CA ASN A 289 -18.48 12.28 14.03
C ASN A 289 -19.32 12.25 12.74
N ILE A 290 -19.41 11.06 12.13
CA ILE A 290 -20.10 10.84 10.86
C ILE A 290 -21.58 11.21 10.97
N ALA A 291 -22.28 10.66 11.95
CA ALA A 291 -23.72 10.87 12.13
C ALA A 291 -24.06 12.34 12.37
N LYS A 292 -23.24 13.05 13.16
CA LYS A 292 -23.44 14.49 13.42
C LYS A 292 -23.29 15.32 12.14
N VAL A 293 -22.26 15.05 11.34
CA VAL A 293 -22.02 15.77 10.08
C VAL A 293 -23.06 15.42 9.02
N ALA A 294 -23.54 14.18 9.00
CA ALA A 294 -24.57 13.71 8.08
C ALA A 294 -26.01 14.08 8.52
N ASN A 295 -26.17 14.68 9.70
CA ASN A 295 -27.47 14.95 10.32
C ASN A 295 -28.32 13.66 10.48
N GLY A 296 -27.69 12.61 11.00
CA GLY A 296 -28.25 11.29 11.26
C GLY A 296 -27.37 10.13 10.77
N THR A 297 -27.65 8.92 11.25
CA THR A 297 -27.12 7.65 10.73
C THR A 297 -27.75 7.24 9.39
N GLY A 298 -27.09 6.32 8.66
CA GLY A 298 -27.55 5.79 7.38
C GLY A 298 -27.53 6.80 6.23
N LYS A 299 -26.72 7.86 6.33
CA LYS A 299 -26.59 8.93 5.33
C LYS A 299 -25.16 9.04 4.85
N GLU A 300 -24.98 9.26 3.55
CA GLU A 300 -23.68 9.40 2.91
C GLU A 300 -23.03 10.75 3.21
N ILE A 301 -21.74 10.73 3.50
CA ILE A 301 -20.88 11.91 3.54
C ILE A 301 -19.57 11.60 2.80
N ILE A 302 -19.17 12.52 1.93
CA ILE A 302 -17.90 12.46 1.21
C ILE A 302 -17.02 13.62 1.66
N ARG A 303 -15.81 13.32 2.13
CA ARG A 303 -14.80 14.33 2.47
C ARG A 303 -13.66 14.27 1.46
N SER A 304 -13.47 15.35 0.72
CA SER A 304 -12.44 15.48 -0.31
C SER A 304 -11.24 16.27 0.20
N PHE A 305 -10.05 15.74 -0.02
CA PHE A 305 -8.78 16.38 0.33
C PHE A 305 -7.79 16.29 -0.82
N ASN A 306 -6.87 17.26 -0.90
CA ASN A 306 -5.74 17.19 -1.83
C ASN A 306 -4.50 16.70 -1.10
N ALA A 307 -3.78 15.76 -1.71
CA ALA A 307 -2.53 15.21 -1.19
C ALA A 307 -1.45 15.22 -2.27
N THR A 308 -0.23 15.60 -1.89
CA THR A 308 0.95 15.44 -2.76
C THR A 308 1.57 14.08 -2.45
N VAL A 309 1.77 13.29 -3.49
CA VAL A 309 2.24 11.91 -3.41
C VAL A 309 3.57 11.79 -4.13
N ASP A 310 4.51 11.07 -3.51
CA ASP A 310 5.80 10.71 -4.10
C ASP A 310 5.99 9.19 -4.00
N GLY A 311 5.28 8.44 -4.85
CA GLY A 311 5.29 6.98 -4.86
C GLY A 311 4.27 6.32 -3.91
N THR A 312 4.09 6.83 -2.69
CA THR A 312 3.14 6.27 -1.71
C THR A 312 2.21 7.34 -1.16
N LEU A 313 0.91 7.02 -1.13
CA LEU A 313 -0.10 7.80 -0.41
C LEU A 313 -0.39 7.12 0.93
N GLU A 314 -0.32 7.83 2.06
CA GLU A 314 -0.76 7.34 3.37
C GLU A 314 -2.04 8.05 3.82
N ILE A 315 -3.06 7.29 4.17
CA ILE A 315 -4.31 7.73 4.80
C ILE A 315 -4.41 7.00 6.13
N HIS A 316 -4.49 7.72 7.24
CA HIS A 316 -4.51 7.15 8.58
C HIS A 316 -5.72 7.62 9.35
N PHE A 317 -6.49 6.68 9.86
CA PHE A 317 -7.59 6.90 10.81
C PHE A 317 -7.20 6.40 12.19
N GLN A 318 -7.49 7.17 13.23
CA GLN A 318 -7.08 6.85 14.59
C GLN A 318 -8.19 7.15 15.61
N TRP A 319 -8.30 6.29 16.61
CA TRP A 319 -9.18 6.52 17.75
C TRP A 319 -8.43 7.08 18.96
N ALA A 320 -8.73 8.32 19.31
CA ALA A 320 -8.20 9.03 20.49
C ALA A 320 -8.98 8.72 21.78
N GLY A 321 -9.54 7.51 21.92
CA GLY A 321 -10.25 7.11 23.14
C GLY A 321 -11.58 7.82 23.44
N LYS A 322 -12.08 8.67 22.53
CA LYS A 322 -13.30 9.48 22.71
C LYS A 322 -14.55 8.80 22.15
N GLY A 323 -15.71 9.19 22.68
CA GLY A 323 -17.01 8.64 22.28
C GLY A 323 -17.43 7.43 23.09
N THR A 324 -18.48 6.75 22.65
CA THR A 324 -19.05 5.60 23.36
C THR A 324 -18.36 4.31 22.98
N ASN A 325 -18.01 3.47 23.96
CA ASN A 325 -17.35 2.18 23.75
C ASN A 325 -18.23 0.95 24.06
N ALA A 326 -19.41 1.18 24.63
CA ALA A 326 -20.34 0.14 25.08
C ALA A 326 -21.73 0.24 24.41
N ILE A 327 -21.92 1.18 23.49
CA ILE A 327 -23.17 1.41 22.76
C ILE A 327 -22.87 1.27 21.25
N PRO A 328 -23.74 0.60 20.46
CA PRO A 328 -24.92 -0.15 20.88
C PRO A 328 -24.58 -1.44 21.66
N GLN A 329 -23.37 -1.96 21.46
CA GLN A 329 -22.80 -3.07 22.19
C GLN A 329 -21.33 -2.76 22.51
N ARG A 330 -20.74 -3.52 23.43
CA ARG A 330 -19.29 -3.43 23.70
C ARG A 330 -18.49 -3.72 22.44
N GLY A 331 -17.46 -2.92 22.21
CA GLY A 331 -16.61 -3.07 21.04
C GLY A 331 -17.17 -2.41 19.77
N VAL A 332 -17.97 -1.35 19.91
CA VAL A 332 -18.38 -0.51 18.78
C VAL A 332 -17.84 0.90 19.00
N TYR A 333 -16.61 1.13 18.54
CA TYR A 333 -15.93 2.42 18.60
C TYR A 333 -14.80 2.48 17.57
N GLY A 334 -14.09 3.61 17.52
CA GLY A 334 -12.99 3.83 16.58
C GLY A 334 -13.42 4.25 15.18
N PRO A 335 -12.47 4.43 14.26
CA PRO A 335 -12.75 4.83 12.88
C PRO A 335 -13.63 3.83 12.13
N LEU A 336 -14.46 4.36 11.24
CA LEU A 336 -15.30 3.63 10.31
C LEU A 336 -15.19 4.31 8.95
N ILE A 337 -14.90 3.55 7.88
CA ILE A 337 -14.78 4.05 6.51
C ILE A 337 -15.48 3.10 5.54
N SER A 338 -16.31 3.64 4.65
CA SER A 338 -17.12 2.86 3.70
C SER A 338 -16.39 2.66 2.37
N ALA A 339 -15.77 3.72 1.83
CA ALA A 339 -14.98 3.63 0.61
C ALA A 339 -13.91 4.71 0.52
N ILE A 340 -12.89 4.46 -0.30
CA ILE A 340 -11.83 5.41 -0.61
C ILE A 340 -11.72 5.51 -2.13
N ALA A 341 -11.71 6.73 -2.65
CA ALA A 341 -11.50 7.02 -4.05
C ALA A 341 -10.34 8.00 -4.21
N VAL A 342 -9.30 7.61 -4.95
CA VAL A 342 -8.12 8.42 -5.18
C VAL A 342 -7.91 8.61 -6.67
N THR A 343 -7.95 9.86 -7.11
CA THR A 343 -7.80 10.25 -8.51
C THR A 343 -6.73 11.33 -8.62
N PRO A 344 -5.99 11.43 -9.73
CA PRO A 344 -5.03 12.52 -9.89
C PRO A 344 -5.80 13.84 -9.94
N ASN A 345 -5.27 14.87 -9.30
CA ASN A 345 -5.75 16.23 -9.56
C ASN A 345 -5.32 16.54 -10.98
N THR A 346 -6.25 16.44 -11.92
CA THR A 346 -6.09 17.10 -13.21
C THR A 346 -6.06 18.59 -12.88
N GLY A 347 -4.86 19.14 -12.64
CA GLY A 347 -4.65 20.53 -12.94
C GLY A 347 -5.18 20.70 -14.36
N GLU A 348 -6.04 21.68 -14.60
CA GLU A 348 -6.35 22.06 -15.97
C GLU A 348 -5.01 22.31 -16.68
N SER A 349 -4.48 21.31 -17.36
CA SER A 349 -3.43 21.50 -18.35
C SER A 349 -4.13 22.11 -19.55
N ASN A 350 -4.56 23.35 -19.39
CA ASN A 350 -4.76 24.26 -20.50
C ASN A 350 -3.37 24.46 -21.09
N LEU A 351 -2.90 23.50 -21.90
CA LEU A 351 -1.89 23.78 -22.89
C LEU A 351 -2.36 25.07 -23.58
N PRO A 352 -1.56 26.16 -23.55
CA PRO A 352 -1.99 27.41 -24.15
C PRO A 352 -2.44 27.10 -25.57
N LEU A 353 -3.54 27.70 -26.03
CA LEU A 353 -4.16 27.38 -27.32
C LEU A 353 -3.13 27.36 -28.48
N GLY A 354 -2.08 28.19 -28.37
CA GLY A 354 -0.93 28.21 -29.28
C GLY A 354 -0.07 26.93 -29.31
N ALA A 355 0.06 26.19 -28.20
CA ALA A 355 0.76 24.90 -28.16
C ALA A 355 -0.05 23.80 -28.87
N ILE A 356 -1.38 23.78 -28.69
CA ILE A 356 -2.28 22.85 -29.40
C ILE A 356 -2.26 23.16 -30.90
N LEU A 357 -2.40 24.43 -31.27
CA LEU A 357 -2.30 24.88 -32.67
C LEU A 357 -0.92 24.58 -33.27
N GLY A 358 0.15 24.71 -32.48
CA GLY A 358 1.52 24.37 -32.89
C GLY A 358 1.70 22.88 -33.19
N ILE A 359 1.16 21.99 -32.34
CA ILE A 359 1.24 20.53 -32.55
C ILE A 359 0.40 20.11 -33.77
N VAL A 360 -0.80 20.68 -33.94
CA VAL A 360 -1.66 20.39 -35.10
C VAL A 360 -1.02 20.92 -36.39
N ALA A 361 -0.46 22.13 -36.39
CA ALA A 361 0.23 22.68 -37.55
C ALA A 361 1.48 21.87 -37.91
N ALA A 362 2.27 21.45 -36.91
CA ALA A 362 3.47 20.62 -37.13
C ALA A 362 3.12 19.23 -37.68
N SER A 363 2.07 18.59 -37.15
CA SER A 363 1.60 17.29 -37.63
C SER A 363 1.01 17.35 -39.04
N CYS A 364 0.23 18.40 -39.36
CA CYS A 364 -0.21 18.66 -40.73
C CYS A 364 0.96 18.93 -41.69
N PHE A 365 1.97 19.69 -41.25
CA PHE A 365 3.15 19.98 -42.07
C PHE A 365 3.94 18.70 -42.37
N VAL A 366 4.15 17.83 -41.39
CA VAL A 366 4.82 16.53 -41.59
C VAL A 366 4.02 15.63 -42.54
N LEU A 367 2.68 15.61 -42.44
CA LEU A 367 1.83 14.86 -43.37
C LEU A 367 1.94 15.39 -44.81
N VAL A 368 1.96 16.71 -45.00
CA VAL A 368 2.14 17.30 -46.33
C VAL A 368 3.53 17.00 -46.89
N LEU A 369 4.56 17.12 -46.04
CA LEU A 369 5.95 16.90 -46.44
C LEU A 369 6.21 15.43 -46.81
N THR A 370 5.63 14.49 -46.06
CA THR A 370 5.68 13.06 -46.39
C THR A 370 4.94 12.75 -47.69
N LEU A 371 3.81 13.39 -47.95
CA LEU A 371 3.05 13.22 -49.20
C LEU A 371 3.81 13.79 -50.42
N ILE A 372 4.47 14.94 -50.27
CA ILE A 372 5.36 15.51 -51.29
C ILE A 372 6.56 14.59 -51.55
N LEU A 373 7.20 14.07 -50.51
CA LEU A 373 8.31 13.14 -50.65
C LEU A 373 7.88 11.83 -51.34
N LEU A 374 6.70 11.31 -51.03
CA LEU A 374 6.12 10.16 -51.73
C LEU A 374 5.86 10.47 -53.21
N LEU A 375 5.29 11.63 -53.52
CA LEU A 375 5.07 12.05 -54.91
C LEU A 375 6.38 12.20 -55.68
N LEU A 376 7.42 12.77 -55.05
CA LEU A 376 8.75 12.88 -55.64
C LEU A 376 9.40 11.50 -55.81
N PHE A 377 9.22 10.59 -54.86
CA PHE A 377 9.70 9.20 -54.95
C PHE A 377 9.01 8.44 -56.09
N PHE A 378 7.68 8.54 -56.24
CA PHE A 378 6.95 7.93 -57.35
C PHE A 378 7.33 8.55 -58.70
N ARG A 379 7.55 9.87 -58.77
CA ARG A 379 8.06 10.53 -59.98
C ARG A 379 9.47 10.08 -60.35
N ARG A 380 10.35 9.90 -59.36
CA ARG A 380 11.72 9.42 -59.57
C ARG A 380 11.75 7.94 -59.97
N LYS A 381 10.90 7.10 -59.37
CA LYS A 381 10.73 5.68 -59.73
C LYS A 381 10.16 5.50 -61.15
N ASN A 382 9.26 6.37 -61.58
CA ASN A 382 8.77 6.38 -62.97
C ASN A 382 9.82 6.87 -63.97
N ALA A 383 10.78 7.70 -63.54
CA ALA A 383 11.90 8.15 -64.38
C ALA A 383 13.04 7.13 -64.46
N GLU A 384 13.27 6.33 -63.41
CA GLU A 384 14.31 5.28 -63.35
C GLU A 384 13.90 3.95 -64.00
N ASN A 385 12.64 3.79 -64.43
CA ASN A 385 12.13 2.57 -65.08
C ASN A 385 12.44 2.46 -66.60
N ASN A 386 13.28 3.34 -67.16
CA ASN A 386 13.75 3.26 -68.55
C ASN A 386 15.20 2.74 -68.63
N GLY A 387 15.47 1.56 -68.07
CA GLY A 387 16.74 0.83 -68.21
C GLY A 387 16.51 -0.68 -68.36
N PRO A 388 17.42 -1.45 -68.98
CA PRO A 388 17.15 -2.82 -69.39
C PRO A 388 17.01 -3.75 -68.18
N GLU A 389 15.95 -4.57 -68.16
CA GLU A 389 15.76 -5.63 -67.17
C GLU A 389 16.82 -6.72 -67.34
N GLU A 390 17.87 -6.71 -66.52
CA GLU A 390 18.70 -7.90 -66.32
C GLU A 390 19.08 -8.05 -64.84
N TYR A 391 18.64 -9.19 -64.27
CA TYR A 391 18.97 -9.73 -62.94
C TYR A 391 18.36 -9.06 -61.69
N ARG A 392 17.04 -8.95 -61.62
CA ARG A 392 16.32 -8.93 -60.32
C ARG A 392 15.68 -10.29 -60.07
N LEU A 393 16.23 -11.05 -59.12
CA LEU A 393 15.57 -12.24 -58.57
C LEU A 393 14.22 -11.81 -57.97
N LYS A 394 13.12 -12.06 -58.68
CA LYS A 394 11.76 -11.93 -58.14
C LYS A 394 11.54 -13.07 -57.14
N LEU A 395 11.77 -12.78 -55.87
CA LEU A 395 11.41 -13.67 -54.78
C LEU A 395 9.89 -13.68 -54.65
N ASP A 396 9.26 -14.83 -54.86
CA ASP A 396 7.85 -15.01 -54.57
C ASP A 396 7.62 -14.98 -53.05
N TRP A 397 6.38 -14.73 -52.64
CA TRP A 397 6.02 -14.65 -51.21
C TRP A 397 6.41 -15.92 -50.44
N ARG A 398 6.31 -17.08 -51.08
CA ARG A 398 6.63 -18.38 -50.48
C ARG A 398 8.11 -18.50 -50.14
N THR A 399 8.98 -18.05 -51.04
CA THR A 399 10.43 -18.01 -50.83
C THR A 399 10.79 -16.94 -49.81
N GLY A 400 10.14 -15.77 -49.84
CA GLY A 400 10.30 -14.72 -48.82
C GLY A 400 9.97 -15.21 -47.41
N HIS A 401 8.84 -15.92 -47.26
CA HIS A 401 8.45 -16.53 -45.99
C HIS A 401 9.44 -17.59 -45.51
N LYS A 402 9.96 -18.44 -46.43
CA LYS A 402 10.99 -19.44 -46.10
C LYS A 402 12.26 -18.78 -45.56
N ILE A 403 12.69 -17.67 -46.16
CA ILE A 403 13.88 -16.91 -45.73
C ILE A 403 13.65 -16.29 -44.35
N CYS A 404 12.52 -15.60 -44.13
CA CYS A 404 12.19 -15.01 -42.82
C CYS A 404 12.13 -16.07 -41.71
N LEU A 405 11.53 -17.23 -41.99
CA LEU A 405 11.47 -18.34 -41.04
C LEU A 405 12.86 -18.91 -40.74
N GLY A 406 13.74 -18.98 -41.75
CA GLY A 406 15.14 -19.37 -41.57
C GLY A 406 15.92 -18.40 -40.68
N VAL A 407 15.74 -17.10 -40.85
CA VAL A 407 16.35 -16.06 -40.00
C VAL A 407 15.85 -16.17 -38.56
N ALA A 408 14.53 -16.32 -38.37
CA ALA A 408 13.94 -16.46 -37.04
C ALA A 408 14.50 -17.69 -36.30
N ARG A 409 14.58 -18.84 -36.98
CA ARG A 409 15.18 -20.06 -36.42
C ARG A 409 16.66 -19.89 -36.08
N GLY A 410 17.42 -19.19 -36.92
CA GLY A 410 18.82 -18.88 -36.65
C GLY A 410 19.00 -18.00 -35.41
N LEU A 411 18.10 -17.03 -35.20
CA LEU A 411 18.10 -16.18 -34.00
C LEU A 411 17.69 -16.94 -32.74
N THR A 412 16.65 -17.78 -32.81
CA THR A 412 16.25 -18.64 -31.70
C THR A 412 17.40 -19.56 -31.28
N TYR A 413 18.09 -20.19 -32.25
CA TYR A 413 19.26 -21.01 -31.95
C TYR A 413 20.34 -20.22 -31.20
N LEU A 414 20.66 -19.00 -31.64
CA LEU A 414 21.69 -18.15 -30.99
C LEU A 414 21.30 -17.68 -29.58
N HIS A 415 20.01 -17.49 -29.31
CA HIS A 415 19.53 -17.00 -28.01
C HIS A 415 19.33 -18.12 -26.99
N GLU A 416 18.87 -19.29 -27.43
CA GLU A 416 18.30 -20.30 -26.53
C GLU A 416 19.00 -21.66 -26.62
N GLU A 417 19.50 -22.05 -27.79
CA GLU A 417 19.99 -23.41 -28.04
C GLU A 417 21.52 -23.50 -28.19
N SER A 418 22.21 -22.39 -28.48
CA SER A 418 23.65 -22.38 -28.58
C SER A 418 24.30 -22.42 -27.20
N ARG A 419 25.40 -23.18 -27.08
CA ARG A 419 26.19 -23.33 -25.85
C ARG A 419 26.59 -21.98 -25.21
N LEU A 420 26.72 -20.95 -26.03
CA LEU A 420 26.92 -19.57 -25.63
C LEU A 420 25.70 -18.78 -26.09
N LYS A 421 25.00 -18.10 -25.18
CA LYS A 421 23.86 -17.24 -25.55
C LYS A 421 24.40 -15.98 -26.22
N ILE A 422 24.06 -15.78 -27.49
CA ILE A 422 24.62 -14.71 -28.33
C ILE A 422 23.51 -13.79 -28.83
N VAL A 423 23.55 -12.52 -28.45
CA VAL A 423 22.69 -11.47 -29.00
C VAL A 423 23.40 -10.82 -30.18
N HIS A 424 22.88 -10.98 -31.40
CA HIS A 424 23.54 -10.54 -32.65
C HIS A 424 23.59 -9.00 -32.83
N ARG A 425 22.52 -8.29 -32.49
CA ARG A 425 22.39 -6.80 -32.45
C ARG A 425 22.50 -6.04 -33.78
N ASP A 426 22.75 -6.67 -34.93
CA ASP A 426 22.81 -5.99 -36.24
C ASP A 426 22.15 -6.82 -37.36
N ILE A 427 20.87 -7.16 -37.14
CA ILE A 427 20.07 -7.91 -38.12
C ILE A 427 19.50 -6.94 -39.15
N LYS A 428 20.09 -6.96 -40.34
CA LYS A 428 19.67 -6.23 -41.55
C LYS A 428 19.85 -7.09 -42.79
N ALA A 429 19.17 -6.75 -43.89
CA ALA A 429 19.16 -7.56 -45.11
C ALA A 429 20.57 -7.83 -45.68
N THR A 430 21.53 -6.91 -45.52
CA THR A 430 22.91 -7.10 -45.98
C THR A 430 23.72 -8.11 -45.15
N ASN A 431 23.23 -8.46 -43.96
CA ASN A 431 23.88 -9.40 -43.03
C ASN A 431 23.18 -10.77 -43.01
N ILE A 432 22.25 -10.99 -43.95
CA ILE A 432 21.59 -12.28 -44.17
C ILE A 432 22.06 -12.82 -45.52
N LEU A 433 22.93 -13.83 -45.48
CA LEU A 433 23.40 -14.51 -46.67
C LEU A 433 22.40 -15.61 -47.07
N LEU A 434 22.23 -15.81 -48.37
CA LEU A 434 21.43 -16.90 -48.91
C LEU A 434 22.37 -17.91 -49.58
N ASP A 435 22.22 -19.19 -49.25
CA ASP A 435 22.91 -20.25 -49.97
C ASP A 435 22.26 -20.55 -51.32
N LYS A 436 22.84 -21.48 -52.08
CA LYS A 436 22.35 -21.92 -53.40
C LYS A 436 20.90 -22.43 -53.40
N ASP A 437 20.37 -22.82 -52.23
CA ASP A 437 19.02 -23.34 -52.04
C ASP A 437 18.09 -22.29 -51.36
N LEU A 438 18.53 -21.03 -51.33
CA LEU A 438 17.86 -19.87 -50.74
C LEU A 438 17.55 -20.04 -49.25
N ASN A 439 18.39 -20.76 -48.51
CA ASN A 439 18.30 -20.80 -47.06
C ASN A 439 19.08 -19.64 -46.44
N ALA A 440 18.47 -19.00 -45.45
CA ALA A 440 19.07 -17.89 -44.74
C ALA A 440 20.20 -18.35 -43.81
N LYS A 441 21.31 -17.62 -43.84
CA LYS A 441 22.45 -17.73 -42.91
C LYS A 441 22.74 -16.35 -42.34
N ILE A 442 22.74 -16.26 -41.01
CA ILE A 442 23.06 -15.01 -40.30
C ILE A 442 24.58 -14.84 -40.34
N SER A 443 25.05 -13.69 -40.82
CA SER A 443 26.47 -13.35 -40.92
C SER A 443 26.79 -12.07 -40.14
N ASP A 444 28.07 -11.70 -40.12
CA ASP A 444 28.60 -10.49 -39.49
C ASP A 444 28.25 -10.34 -38.00
N PHE A 445 29.03 -11.02 -37.17
CA PHE A 445 28.89 -11.00 -35.71
C PHE A 445 29.73 -9.89 -35.05
N GLY A 446 30.19 -8.88 -35.81
CA GLY A 446 31.07 -7.83 -35.31
C GLY A 446 30.48 -7.00 -34.15
N LEU A 447 29.16 -6.96 -34.03
CA LEU A 447 28.43 -6.30 -32.94
C LEU A 447 27.76 -7.27 -31.95
N ALA A 448 27.96 -8.58 -32.14
CA ALA A 448 27.34 -9.60 -31.32
C ALA A 448 27.91 -9.61 -29.89
N ARG A 449 27.09 -9.96 -28.92
CA ARG A 449 27.44 -10.00 -27.49
C ARG A 449 27.05 -11.33 -26.87
N LEU A 450 27.87 -11.78 -25.92
CA LEU A 450 27.58 -12.95 -25.08
C LEU A 450 26.73 -12.53 -23.89
N ASP A 451 25.70 -13.31 -23.61
CA ASP A 451 24.86 -13.19 -22.43
C ASP A 451 25.29 -14.26 -21.42
N GLU A 452 26.01 -13.85 -20.37
CA GLU A 452 26.44 -14.72 -19.27
C GLU A 452 25.48 -14.50 -18.10
N GLU A 453 24.61 -15.48 -17.82
CA GLU A 453 23.50 -15.39 -16.85
C GLU A 453 23.88 -15.12 -15.38
N GLU A 454 25.18 -14.96 -15.05
CA GLU A 454 25.65 -14.78 -13.67
C GLU A 454 26.40 -13.47 -13.37
N ASN A 455 26.47 -12.48 -14.28
CA ASN A 455 27.13 -11.20 -13.96
C ASN A 455 26.33 -9.97 -14.40
N THR A 456 25.97 -9.10 -13.45
CA THR A 456 25.33 -7.78 -13.66
C THR A 456 26.26 -6.73 -14.31
N HIS A 457 27.33 -7.15 -14.99
CA HIS A 457 28.20 -6.29 -15.77
C HIS A 457 28.56 -6.96 -17.10
N ILE A 458 28.08 -6.37 -18.19
CA ILE A 458 28.38 -6.78 -19.56
C ILE A 458 29.88 -6.56 -19.83
N SER A 459 30.68 -7.62 -19.76
CA SER A 459 32.10 -7.57 -20.12
C SER A 459 32.26 -7.72 -21.63
N THR A 460 33.12 -6.89 -22.23
CA THR A 460 33.43 -6.93 -23.66
C THR A 460 34.62 -7.85 -23.87
N ARG A 461 34.40 -9.04 -24.43
CA ARG A 461 35.49 -9.85 -25.00
C ARG A 461 35.34 -9.90 -26.51
N MET A 462 36.31 -9.34 -27.23
CA MET A 462 36.39 -9.49 -28.68
C MET A 462 36.73 -10.93 -29.01
N VAL A 463 35.88 -11.58 -29.80
CA VAL A 463 36.15 -12.87 -30.41
C VAL A 463 36.41 -12.62 -31.89
N GLY A 464 37.69 -12.59 -32.27
CA GLY A 464 38.10 -12.69 -33.66
C GLY A 464 38.52 -14.12 -33.95
N THR A 465 38.25 -14.58 -35.17
CA THR A 465 38.96 -15.71 -35.79
C THR A 465 39.59 -15.22 -37.08
N VAL A 466 40.85 -15.61 -37.29
CA VAL A 466 41.74 -15.31 -38.43
C VAL A 466 41.07 -15.65 -39.76
#